data_AF-A0A716U7R3-F1
#
_entry.id   AF-A0A716U7R3-F1
#
_cell.length_a   1.000
_cell.length_b   1.000
_cell.length_c   1.000
_cell.angle_alpha   90.00
_cell.angle_beta   90.00
_cell.angle_gamma   90.00
#
_symmetry.space_group_name_H-M   'P 1'
#
loop_
_entity.id
_entity.type
_entity.pdbx_description
1 polymer ?
#
loop_
_entity_poly.entity_id
_entity_poly.type
_entity_poly.pdbx_seq_one_letter_code
_entity_poly.pdbx_strand_id
1 'polypeptide(L)'
;MKKFIFLLLIPVFCNANTPTVFKSSCSGIQYSIESFCSVNNLNDDQDKLTIPICSKQIFTLGKENHDLSESTGFVERINIKGEKIKMMNFVFYGVTCKSDRIILSGAGGCNSCGEMFKIFNLSGKEINEKSTMLDLEPMQDIIPDFY
;
A
#
# COMPACT_ATOMS: atom_id res chain seq x y z
N MET A 1 -35.99 -44.29 -15.59
CA MET A 1 -34.89 -44.05 -14.62
C MET A 1 -34.08 -42.84 -15.10
N LYS A 2 -34.25 -41.66 -14.49
CA LYS A 2 -33.47 -40.46 -14.81
C LYS A 2 -32.51 -40.20 -13.65
N LYS A 3 -31.20 -40.36 -13.89
CA LYS A 3 -30.15 -40.02 -12.93
C LYS A 3 -29.87 -38.52 -13.05
N PHE A 4 -30.28 -37.74 -12.05
CA PHE A 4 -29.82 -36.37 -11.89
C PHE A 4 -28.44 -36.42 -11.23
N ILE A 5 -27.42 -36.03 -11.98
CA ILE A 5 -26.07 -35.79 -11.45
C ILE A 5 -26.10 -34.36 -10.91
N PHE A 6 -26.17 -34.23 -9.58
CA PHE A 6 -25.95 -32.96 -8.89
C PHE A 6 -24.44 -32.71 -8.84
N LEU A 7 -23.94 -31.86 -9.73
CA LEU A 7 -22.59 -31.33 -9.64
C LEU A 7 -22.59 -30.29 -8.50
N LEU A 8 -22.07 -30.67 -7.33
CA LEU A 8 -21.75 -29.72 -6.27
C LEU A 8 -20.55 -28.87 -6.74
N LEU A 9 -20.83 -27.67 -7.25
CA LEU A 9 -19.82 -26.63 -7.41
C LEU A 9 -19.50 -26.09 -6.03
N ILE A 10 -18.48 -26.64 -5.39
CA ILE A 10 -17.90 -26.06 -4.17
C ILE A 10 -17.24 -24.76 -4.62
N PRO A 11 -17.65 -23.58 -4.10
CA PRO A 11 -16.95 -22.35 -4.40
C PRO A 11 -15.53 -22.51 -3.84
N VAL A 12 -14.55 -22.52 -4.73
CA VAL A 12 -13.15 -22.39 -4.36
C VAL A 12 -13.04 -21.04 -3.65
N PHE A 13 -12.89 -21.08 -2.34
CA PHE A 13 -12.61 -19.88 -1.55
C PHE A 13 -11.28 -19.32 -2.03
N CYS A 14 -11.34 -18.35 -2.96
CA CYS A 14 -10.23 -17.44 -3.18
C CYS A 14 -10.00 -16.74 -1.84
N ASN A 15 -8.94 -17.13 -1.13
CA ASN A 15 -8.37 -16.31 -0.06
C ASN A 15 -7.76 -15.06 -0.72
N ALA A 16 -8.61 -14.13 -1.14
CA ALA A 16 -8.17 -12.79 -1.45
C ALA A 16 -7.73 -12.18 -0.12
N ASN A 17 -6.45 -11.82 0.01
CA ASN A 17 -5.94 -11.11 1.18
C ASN A 17 -6.87 -9.92 1.47
N THR A 18 -7.57 -9.98 2.60
CA THR A 18 -8.38 -8.87 3.09
C THR A 18 -7.46 -7.67 3.32
N PRO A 19 -7.76 -6.48 2.76
CA PRO A 19 -6.91 -5.32 2.96
C PRO A 19 -6.96 -4.87 4.41
N THR A 20 -5.83 -4.40 4.93
CA THR A 20 -5.79 -3.60 6.15
C THR A 20 -6.22 -2.18 5.81
N VAL A 21 -7.14 -1.61 6.59
CA VAL A 21 -7.72 -0.30 6.30
C VAL A 21 -7.34 0.69 7.38
N PHE A 22 -6.48 1.64 7.05
CA PHE A 22 -6.24 2.83 7.85
C PHE A 22 -7.31 3.87 7.57
N LYS A 23 -7.86 4.53 8.60
CA LYS A 23 -8.85 5.60 8.46
C LYS A 23 -8.50 6.76 9.37
N SER A 24 -8.62 7.98 8.85
CA SER A 24 -8.39 9.19 9.63
C SER A 24 -9.12 10.38 8.98
N SER A 25 -8.86 11.59 9.47
CA SER A 25 -9.42 12.82 8.92
C SER A 25 -8.39 13.94 8.89
N CYS A 26 -8.50 14.82 7.90
CA CYS A 26 -7.66 15.99 7.73
C CYS A 26 -8.51 17.22 7.49
N SER A 27 -8.43 18.22 8.38
CA SER A 27 -9.28 19.42 8.33
C SER A 27 -10.78 19.13 8.16
N GLY A 28 -11.26 18.07 8.80
CA GLY A 28 -12.66 17.62 8.72
C GLY A 28 -13.01 16.72 7.52
N ILE A 29 -12.07 16.48 6.59
CA ILE A 29 -12.27 15.58 5.45
C ILE A 29 -11.74 14.19 5.79
N GLN A 30 -12.60 13.18 5.65
CA GLN A 30 -12.26 11.78 5.90
C GLN A 30 -11.37 11.24 4.78
N TYR A 31 -10.40 10.41 5.17
CA TYR A 31 -9.59 9.65 4.23
C TYR A 31 -9.30 8.25 4.74
N SER A 32 -8.98 7.35 3.81
CA SER A 32 -8.59 5.98 4.12
C SER A 32 -7.50 5.49 3.21
N ILE A 33 -6.73 4.51 3.70
CA ILE A 33 -5.76 3.78 2.89
C ILE A 33 -6.03 2.30 3.07
N GLU A 34 -6.37 1.63 1.97
CA GLU A 34 -6.51 0.19 1.91
C GLU A 34 -5.19 -0.41 1.45
N SER A 35 -4.59 -1.26 2.27
CA SER A 35 -3.27 -1.85 2.05
C SER A 35 -3.38 -3.36 1.92
N PHE A 36 -3.06 -3.87 0.73
CA PHE A 36 -3.02 -5.30 0.42
C PHE A 36 -1.61 -5.81 0.62
N CYS A 37 -1.24 -5.94 1.89
CA CYS A 37 0.11 -6.28 2.32
C CYS A 37 0.15 -7.63 3.03
N SER A 38 1.35 -8.20 3.11
CA SER A 38 1.69 -9.32 3.98
C SER A 38 3.03 -9.06 4.64
N VAL A 39 3.26 -9.70 5.79
CA VAL A 39 4.56 -9.69 6.47
C VAL A 39 5.65 -10.04 5.46
N ASN A 40 6.79 -9.36 5.56
CA ASN A 40 7.91 -9.61 4.69
C ASN A 40 8.40 -11.08 4.85
N ASN A 41 8.55 -11.77 3.74
CA ASN A 41 9.07 -13.13 3.66
C ASN A 41 10.05 -13.28 2.49
N LEU A 42 10.68 -12.18 2.08
CA LEU A 42 11.74 -12.18 1.10
C LEU A 42 12.93 -12.99 1.60
N ASN A 43 13.68 -13.58 0.67
CA ASN A 43 14.91 -14.27 1.02
C ASN A 43 15.92 -13.30 1.68
N ASP A 44 16.75 -13.74 2.61
CA ASP A 44 17.58 -12.89 3.50
C ASP A 44 18.45 -11.86 2.76
N ASP A 45 18.94 -12.19 1.56
CA ASP A 45 19.71 -11.28 0.71
C ASP A 45 18.88 -10.08 0.17
N GLN A 46 17.55 -10.21 0.22
CA GLN A 46 16.53 -9.25 -0.21
C GLN A 46 15.75 -8.65 0.97
N ASP A 47 15.81 -9.27 2.15
CA ASP A 47 15.07 -8.90 3.38
C ASP A 47 15.73 -7.76 4.19
N LYS A 48 16.74 -7.07 3.63
CA LYS A 48 17.40 -5.94 4.31
C LYS A 48 16.50 -4.73 4.57
N LEU A 49 15.24 -4.81 4.16
CA LEU A 49 14.22 -3.81 4.36
C LEU A 49 13.10 -4.45 5.16
N THR A 50 12.84 -3.93 6.36
CA THR A 50 11.69 -4.30 7.22
C THR A 50 10.34 -3.91 6.59
N ILE A 51 10.30 -3.64 5.29
CA ILE A 51 9.12 -3.17 4.58
C ILE A 51 8.28 -4.38 4.18
N PRO A 52 6.96 -4.37 4.45
CA PRO A 52 6.10 -5.48 4.09
C PRO A 52 5.91 -5.63 2.58
N ILE A 53 5.45 -6.82 2.17
CA ILE A 53 5.18 -7.13 0.77
C ILE A 53 3.77 -6.64 0.45
N CYS A 54 3.66 -5.50 -0.23
CA CYS A 54 2.38 -4.95 -0.66
C CYS A 54 2.17 -5.15 -2.16
N SER A 55 1.02 -5.71 -2.56
CA SER A 55 0.63 -5.85 -3.96
C SER A 55 -0.20 -4.68 -4.46
N LYS A 56 -0.83 -3.93 -3.55
CA LYS A 56 -1.66 -2.77 -3.87
C LYS A 56 -1.84 -1.88 -2.64
N GLN A 57 -1.91 -0.57 -2.87
CA GLN A 57 -2.42 0.39 -1.89
C GLN A 57 -3.35 1.38 -2.59
N ILE A 58 -4.53 1.61 -2.01
CA ILE A 58 -5.53 2.55 -2.52
C ILE A 58 -5.71 3.65 -1.49
N PHE A 59 -5.45 4.90 -1.88
CA PHE A 59 -5.73 6.07 -1.07
C PHE A 59 -7.06 6.70 -1.51
N THR A 60 -7.97 6.88 -0.56
CA THR A 60 -9.27 7.52 -0.78
C THR A 60 -9.35 8.79 0.04
N LEU A 61 -9.65 9.93 -0.60
CA LEU A 61 -9.89 11.21 0.05
C LEU A 61 -11.19 11.82 -0.46
N GLY A 62 -12.20 11.90 0.41
CA GLY A 62 -13.54 12.32 0.00
C GLY A 62 -14.15 11.38 -1.05
N LYS A 63 -14.19 11.81 -2.31
CA LYS A 63 -14.71 11.02 -3.46
C LYS A 63 -13.62 10.55 -4.42
N GLU A 64 -12.39 11.03 -4.23
CA GLU A 64 -11.27 10.69 -5.10
C GLU A 64 -10.59 9.42 -4.59
N ASN A 65 -10.21 8.55 -5.55
CA ASN A 65 -9.50 7.31 -5.30
C ASN A 65 -8.21 7.29 -6.11
N HIS A 66 -7.10 7.00 -5.44
CA HIS A 66 -5.77 6.95 -6.03
C HIS A 66 -5.17 5.57 -5.83
N ASP A 67 -4.88 4.89 -6.94
CA ASP A 67 -4.11 3.66 -6.92
C ASP A 67 -2.62 4.00 -6.80
N LEU A 68 -2.09 3.88 -5.57
CA LEU A 68 -0.70 4.22 -5.29
C LEU A 68 0.27 3.23 -5.95
N SER A 69 -0.19 2.01 -6.27
CA SER A 69 0.63 1.00 -6.92
C SER A 69 0.97 1.37 -8.37
N GLU A 70 0.07 2.05 -9.09
CA GLU A 70 0.33 2.54 -10.44
C GLU A 70 1.42 3.62 -10.44
N SER A 71 1.49 4.43 -9.39
CA SER A 71 2.43 5.54 -9.28
C SER A 71 3.86 5.11 -8.94
N THR A 72 4.02 3.95 -8.31
CA THR A 72 5.30 3.43 -7.82
C THR A 72 5.88 2.34 -8.73
N GLY A 73 5.01 1.65 -9.48
CA GLY A 73 5.37 0.50 -10.28
C GLY A 73 5.60 -0.75 -9.42
N PHE A 74 6.02 -1.84 -10.08
CA PHE A 74 6.20 -3.13 -9.44
C PHE A 74 7.61 -3.67 -9.65
N VAL A 75 8.07 -4.45 -8.67
CA VAL A 75 9.31 -5.20 -8.72
C VAL A 75 9.04 -6.68 -8.48
N GLU A 76 9.82 -7.53 -9.15
CA GLU A 76 9.84 -8.96 -8.87
C GLU A 76 10.95 -9.28 -7.86
N ARG A 77 10.61 -10.13 -6.88
CA ARG A 77 11.49 -10.59 -5.81
C ARG A 77 11.29 -12.07 -5.55
N ILE A 78 12.17 -12.68 -4.77
CA ILE A 78 12.13 -14.11 -4.45
C ILE A 78 11.88 -14.25 -2.95
N ASN A 79 10.84 -15.00 -2.58
CA ASN A 79 10.56 -15.29 -1.19
C ASN A 79 11.46 -16.41 -0.64
N ILE A 80 11.40 -16.66 0.67
CA ILE A 80 12.14 -17.74 1.34
C ILE A 80 11.87 -19.15 0.80
N LYS A 81 10.78 -19.34 0.03
CA LYS A 81 10.44 -20.62 -0.62
C LYS A 81 11.01 -20.72 -2.04
N GLY A 82 11.72 -19.70 -2.53
CA GLY A 82 12.21 -19.63 -3.91
C GLY A 82 11.17 -19.22 -4.94
N GLU A 83 9.98 -18.78 -4.51
CA GLU A 83 8.89 -18.36 -5.39
C GLU A 83 9.08 -16.90 -5.80
N LYS A 84 8.79 -16.60 -7.07
CA LYS A 84 8.75 -15.22 -7.55
C LYS A 84 7.49 -14.54 -7.04
N ILE A 85 7.66 -13.39 -6.39
CA ILE A 85 6.57 -12.53 -5.97
C ILE A 85 6.68 -11.18 -6.68
N LYS A 86 5.53 -10.60 -7.01
CA LYS A 86 5.41 -9.26 -7.57
C LYS A 86 4.87 -8.33 -6.48
N MET A 87 5.61 -7.27 -6.17
CA MET A 87 5.24 -6.30 -5.13
C MET A 87 5.45 -4.87 -5.61
N MET A 88 4.79 -3.92 -4.95
CA MET A 88 4.99 -2.49 -5.18
C MET A 88 6.46 -2.12 -4.98
N ASN A 89 6.98 -1.25 -5.83
CA ASN A 89 8.38 -0.81 -5.75
C ASN A 89 8.63 0.10 -4.54
N PHE A 90 7.62 0.90 -4.17
CA PHE A 90 7.57 1.69 -2.94
C PHE A 90 6.31 1.33 -2.19
N VAL A 91 6.44 1.11 -0.89
CA VAL A 91 5.33 0.87 0.02
C VAL A 91 5.15 2.10 0.88
N PHE A 92 3.94 2.67 0.86
CA PHE A 92 3.59 3.80 1.73
C PHE A 92 3.31 3.28 3.13
N TYR A 93 4.01 3.82 4.11
CA TYR A 93 3.92 3.42 5.51
C TYR A 93 3.60 4.59 6.44
N GLY A 94 3.85 5.83 6.00
CA GLY A 94 3.62 7.03 6.81
C GLY A 94 2.55 7.91 6.18
N VAL A 95 1.71 8.52 7.02
CA VAL A 95 0.84 9.63 6.63
C VAL A 95 0.94 10.78 7.62
N THR A 96 0.96 12.01 7.13
CA THR A 96 0.71 13.19 7.94
C THR A 96 -0.30 14.11 7.29
N CYS A 97 -1.10 14.78 8.12
CA CYS A 97 -2.07 15.76 7.69
C CYS A 97 -1.58 17.15 8.10
N LYS A 98 -1.50 18.05 7.12
CA LYS A 98 -1.36 19.49 7.34
C LYS A 98 -2.68 20.17 7.02
N SER A 99 -2.84 21.40 7.49
CA SER A 99 -4.09 22.18 7.38
C SER A 99 -4.74 22.18 5.98
N ASP A 100 -3.95 22.07 4.91
CA ASP A 100 -4.38 22.15 3.52
C ASP A 100 -4.03 20.91 2.65
N ARG A 101 -3.35 19.90 3.20
CA ARG A 101 -2.83 18.76 2.43
C ARG A 101 -2.57 17.51 3.27
N ILE A 102 -2.55 16.37 2.61
CA ILE A 102 -2.09 15.08 3.17
C ILE A 102 -0.80 14.70 2.46
N ILE A 103 0.18 14.23 3.23
CA ILE A 103 1.49 13.77 2.74
C ILE A 103 1.63 12.29 3.12
N LEU A 104 1.85 11.45 2.11
CA LEU A 104 2.20 10.05 2.29
C LEU A 104 3.71 9.89 2.12
N SER A 105 4.35 9.13 3.01
CA SER A 105 5.72 8.66 2.87
C SER A 105 5.74 7.18 2.55
N GLY A 106 6.57 6.81 1.59
CA GLY A 106 6.85 5.43 1.24
C GLY A 106 8.34 5.15 1.16
N ALA A 107 8.69 3.90 1.46
CA ALA A 107 10.06 3.41 1.37
C ALA A 107 10.16 2.37 0.26
N GLY A 108 11.28 2.40 -0.45
CA GLY A 108 11.54 1.52 -1.58
C GLY A 108 12.34 0.27 -1.22
N GLY A 109 12.19 -0.76 -2.05
CA GLY A 109 12.99 -2.00 -2.05
C GLY A 109 14.50 -1.77 -2.37
N CYS A 110 15.33 -2.81 -2.25
CA CYS A 110 16.71 -2.78 -2.81
C CYS A 110 16.66 -2.30 -4.28
N ASN A 111 17.50 -1.32 -4.63
CA ASN A 111 17.53 -0.54 -5.90
C ASN A 111 16.61 0.68 -5.98
N SER A 112 15.76 0.92 -4.98
CA SER A 112 15.00 2.17 -4.83
C SER A 112 15.62 2.96 -3.67
N CYS A 113 16.64 3.78 -3.98
CA CYS A 113 17.31 4.58 -2.96
C CYS A 113 16.42 5.74 -2.52
N GLY A 114 16.07 5.80 -1.23
CA GLY A 114 15.43 6.95 -0.60
C GLY A 114 13.96 6.77 -0.25
N GLU A 115 13.38 7.81 0.35
CA GLU A 115 11.96 7.94 0.63
C GLU A 115 11.24 8.56 -0.56
N MET A 116 10.00 8.12 -0.80
CA MET A 116 9.09 8.70 -1.77
C MET A 116 7.96 9.42 -1.05
N PHE A 117 7.66 10.64 -1.49
CA PHE A 117 6.54 11.39 -0.96
C PHE A 117 5.46 11.59 -2.02
N LYS A 118 4.20 11.43 -1.60
CA LYS A 118 3.02 11.79 -2.40
C LYS A 118 2.19 12.80 -1.62
N ILE A 119 1.82 13.89 -2.26
CA ILE A 119 1.13 15.00 -1.61
C ILE A 119 -0.21 15.20 -2.31
N PHE A 120 -1.28 15.29 -1.53
CA PHE A 120 -2.62 15.53 -2.03
C PHE A 120 -3.20 16.75 -1.33
N ASN A 121 -3.82 17.67 -2.07
CA ASN A 121 -4.66 18.67 -1.40
C ASN A 121 -5.93 18.03 -0.85
N LEU A 122 -6.66 18.81 -0.06
CA LEU A 122 -7.95 18.43 0.51
C LEU A 122 -9.06 18.11 -0.52
N SER A 123 -8.86 18.40 -1.81
CA SER A 123 -9.78 18.00 -2.88
C SER A 123 -9.41 16.66 -3.53
N GLY A 124 -8.39 15.94 -3.03
CA GLY A 124 -7.91 14.68 -3.61
C GLY A 124 -7.00 14.86 -4.82
N LYS A 125 -6.60 16.08 -5.20
CA LYS A 125 -5.67 16.25 -6.32
C LYS A 125 -4.24 16.06 -5.84
N GLU A 126 -3.49 15.20 -6.52
CA GLU A 126 -2.03 15.09 -6.33
C GLU A 126 -1.34 16.42 -6.71
N ILE A 127 -0.43 16.89 -5.86
CA ILE A 127 0.36 18.10 -6.06
C ILE A 127 1.85 17.73 -6.10
N ASN A 128 2.56 18.27 -7.08
CA ASN A 128 4.01 18.18 -7.15
C ASN A 128 4.66 19.31 -6.34
N GLU A 129 5.28 18.97 -5.21
CA GLU A 129 6.21 19.84 -4.52
C GLU A 129 7.57 19.14 -4.37
N LYS A 130 8.65 19.92 -4.31
CA LYS A 130 9.99 19.37 -4.13
C LYS A 130 10.14 18.83 -2.71
N SER A 131 10.64 17.59 -2.58
CA SER A 131 10.83 16.93 -1.28
C SER A 131 11.70 17.72 -0.31
N THR A 132 12.66 18.51 -0.81
CA THR A 132 13.54 19.38 -0.01
C THR A 132 12.80 20.52 0.72
N MET A 133 11.52 20.74 0.40
CA MET A 133 10.67 21.75 1.04
C MET A 133 9.60 21.14 1.96
N LEU A 134 9.60 19.81 2.11
CA LEU A 134 8.68 19.10 3.00
C LEU A 134 9.15 19.24 4.45
N ASP A 135 8.52 20.14 5.18
CA ASP A 135 8.57 20.13 6.64
C ASP A 135 7.72 18.96 7.15
N LEU A 136 8.34 17.84 7.50
CA LEU A 136 7.60 16.64 7.86
C LEU A 136 7.22 16.69 9.34
N GLU A 137 5.93 16.94 9.59
CA GLU A 137 5.33 16.63 10.89
C GLU A 137 5.43 15.13 11.19
N PRO A 138 5.35 14.71 12.47
CA PRO A 138 5.32 13.30 12.83
C PRO A 138 4.30 12.53 12.01
N MET A 139 4.74 11.44 11.39
CA MET A 139 3.89 10.60 10.57
C MET A 139 3.24 9.51 11.40
N GLN A 140 1.97 9.24 11.09
CA GLN A 140 1.25 8.09 11.59
C GLN A 140 1.58 6.87 10.72
N ASP A 141 1.84 5.74 11.36
CA ASP A 141 2.00 4.47 10.68
C ASP A 141 0.63 3.98 10.17
N ILE A 142 0.55 3.66 8.88
CA ILE A 142 -0.69 3.23 8.21
C ILE A 142 -0.77 1.71 8.01
N ILE A 143 0.31 0.99 8.31
CA ILE A 143 0.43 -0.46 8.16
C ILE A 143 1.18 -1.12 9.35
N PRO A 144 0.85 -0.78 10.62
CA PRO A 144 1.64 -1.19 11.78
C PRO A 144 1.68 -2.71 12.00
N ASP A 145 0.66 -3.44 11.52
CA ASP A 145 0.50 -4.88 11.75
C ASP A 145 1.40 -5.76 10.88
N PHE A 146 2.24 -5.16 10.01
CA PHE A 146 3.05 -5.90 9.04
C PHE A 146 4.57 -5.79 9.28
N TYR A 147 4.97 -5.19 10.40
CA TYR A 147 6.36 -5.11 10.88
C TYR A 147 6.69 -6.21 11.89
#